data_AF-A0A9E5AIH3-F1
#
_entry.id   AF-A0A9E5AIH3-F1
#
_cell.length_a   1.000
_cell.length_b   1.000
_cell.length_c   1.000
_cell.angle_alpha   90.00
_cell.angle_beta   90.00
_cell.angle_gamma   90.00
#
_symmetry.space_group_name_H-M   'P 1'
#
loop_
_entity.id
_entity.type
_entity.pdbx_description
1 polymer ?
#
loop_
_entity_poly.entity_id
_entity_poly.type
_entity_poly.pdbx_seq_one_letter_code
_entity_poly.pdbx_strand_id
1 'polypeptide(L)'
;MPVPALPRYFIADAAPPRPLPVAANAAIAEVVDLFVMGDGRAPHTCAVVRDLGGSLLACSEAIALQDATLQRSLIHAEIARGGPPRYLNASEVWLFAPQLAELSEGGDPYGAPIRLFGALHGPFGGDTLGAMAVEGHLTVRRGDWLLGLVRGCTQGFGVVESADSFISHALLPGADHGNTANGAGTVLAYPLLPVVAADGGGNAVVVCQLLTDLLNNLQAACKAVGADGPFVSELIPVADRSEIEARLTLQGFVITGDTAAKDRMFGRDDRIDLPALATMATVLPCARRALNALESLGFPDAWARAVHSRVSARAPTPLPPPRIHATAPAHYPALAAKAKPAKTVKPSPRPPEWMADFADLPPAQPQAKIAPRTVQERAAQPARPANPRRVPPQVPQPTPASRSPTNPEPPQQPDWMKDFE
;
A
#
# COMPACT_ATOMS: atom_id res chain seq x y z
N MET A 1 -25.29 -20.34 6.98
CA MET A 1 -25.58 -18.89 6.91
C MET A 1 -25.46 -18.46 5.45
N PRO A 2 -26.27 -17.50 4.97
CA PRO A 2 -26.10 -16.97 3.62
C PRO A 2 -24.74 -16.28 3.48
N VAL A 3 -24.06 -16.51 2.35
CA VAL A 3 -22.80 -15.83 2.02
C VAL A 3 -23.14 -14.37 1.65
N PRO A 4 -22.49 -13.36 2.26
CA PRO A 4 -22.70 -11.96 1.89
C PRO A 4 -22.35 -11.74 0.42
N ALA A 5 -23.03 -10.79 -0.23
CA ALA A 5 -22.71 -10.42 -1.60
C ALA A 5 -21.31 -9.79 -1.64
N LEU A 6 -20.41 -10.36 -2.44
CA LEU A 6 -19.05 -9.84 -2.60
C LEU A 6 -19.05 -8.52 -3.38
N PRO A 7 -18.01 -7.67 -3.20
CA PRO A 7 -17.80 -6.51 -4.04
C PRO A 7 -17.86 -6.86 -5.52
N ARG A 8 -18.47 -5.99 -6.33
CA ARG A 8 -18.77 -6.21 -7.75
C ARG A 8 -17.54 -6.64 -8.57
N TYR A 9 -16.39 -6.02 -8.30
CA TYR A 9 -15.15 -6.25 -9.05
C TYR A 9 -14.22 -7.28 -8.40
N PHE A 10 -14.71 -7.97 -7.37
CA PHE A 10 -13.97 -9.05 -6.73
C PHE A 10 -14.36 -10.39 -7.34
N ILE A 11 -13.37 -11.15 -7.80
CA ILE A 11 -13.54 -12.53 -8.23
C ILE A 11 -12.94 -13.44 -7.16
N ALA A 12 -13.80 -14.23 -6.52
CA ALA A 12 -13.39 -15.25 -5.58
C ALA A 12 -12.70 -16.42 -6.30
N ASP A 13 -11.66 -16.96 -5.66
CA ASP A 13 -11.04 -18.20 -6.08
C ASP A 13 -11.94 -19.40 -5.78
N ALA A 14 -11.56 -20.58 -6.29
CA ALA A 14 -12.32 -21.81 -6.09
C ALA A 14 -12.38 -22.28 -4.63
N ALA A 15 -11.55 -21.72 -3.75
CA ALA A 15 -11.52 -22.06 -2.33
C ALA A 15 -12.80 -21.59 -1.63
N PRO A 16 -13.39 -22.40 -0.73
CA PRO A 16 -14.57 -21.99 0.00
C PRO A 16 -14.24 -20.82 0.95
N PRO A 17 -15.15 -19.84 1.08
CA PRO A 17 -15.03 -18.78 2.07
C PRO A 17 -14.84 -19.32 3.49
N ARG A 18 -13.96 -18.69 4.27
CA ARG A 18 -13.67 -19.06 5.66
C ARG A 18 -14.37 -18.10 6.61
N PRO A 19 -15.08 -18.58 7.64
CA PRO A 19 -15.64 -17.69 8.65
C PRO A 19 -14.51 -16.99 9.41
N LEU A 20 -14.66 -15.69 9.65
CA LEU A 20 -13.70 -14.95 10.47
C LEU A 20 -14.03 -15.13 11.95
N PRO A 21 -13.01 -15.19 12.83
CA PRO A 21 -13.24 -15.16 14.25
C PRO A 21 -13.90 -13.84 14.65
N VAL A 22 -14.73 -13.89 15.70
CA VAL A 22 -15.17 -12.66 16.36
C VAL A 22 -13.92 -11.98 16.92
N ALA A 23 -13.73 -10.69 16.65
CA ALA A 23 -12.51 -9.98 17.01
C ALA A 23 -12.16 -10.08 18.51
N ALA A 24 -13.16 -10.15 19.40
CA ALA A 24 -12.96 -10.35 20.84
C ALA A 24 -12.28 -11.68 21.21
N ASN A 25 -12.30 -12.67 20.32
CA ASN A 25 -11.70 -13.99 20.51
C ASN A 25 -10.45 -14.19 19.63
N ALA A 26 -10.07 -13.21 18.82
CA ALA A 26 -8.93 -13.31 17.92
C ALA A 26 -7.63 -12.99 18.67
N ALA A 27 -6.57 -13.76 18.40
CA ALA A 27 -5.22 -13.41 18.85
C ALA A 27 -4.70 -12.29 17.93
N ILE A 28 -4.81 -11.05 18.38
CA ILE A 28 -4.45 -9.87 17.60
C ILE A 28 -2.94 -9.69 17.60
N ALA A 29 -2.37 -9.49 16.41
CA ALA A 29 -0.97 -9.19 16.20
C ALA A 29 -0.70 -7.68 16.24
N GLU A 30 -1.50 -6.89 15.54
CA GLU A 30 -1.28 -5.44 15.38
C GLU A 30 -2.58 -4.68 15.10
N VAL A 31 -2.59 -3.38 15.44
CA VAL A 31 -3.61 -2.42 14.98
C VAL A 31 -3.11 -1.78 13.70
N VAL A 32 -3.95 -1.80 12.67
CA VAL A 32 -3.62 -1.39 11.30
C VAL A 32 -4.24 -0.05 10.97
N ASP A 33 -5.40 0.26 11.55
CA ASP A 33 -6.14 1.49 11.23
C ASP A 33 -7.16 1.87 12.31
N LEU A 34 -7.57 3.13 12.30
CA LEU A 34 -8.63 3.67 13.15
C LEU A 34 -9.41 4.77 12.41
N PHE A 35 -10.72 4.56 12.24
CA PHE A 35 -11.61 5.52 11.59
C PHE A 35 -13.00 5.52 12.22
N VAL A 36 -13.78 6.58 11.98
CA VAL A 36 -15.19 6.64 12.34
C VAL A 36 -16.02 6.24 11.11
N MET A 37 -16.90 5.26 11.26
CA MET A 37 -17.81 4.84 10.20
C MET A 37 -19.23 5.35 10.47
N GLY A 38 -19.94 5.74 9.42
CA GLY A 38 -21.38 5.97 9.48
C GLY A 38 -22.00 6.19 8.10
N ASP A 39 -23.30 6.04 8.01
CA ASP A 39 -24.11 6.14 6.78
C ASP A 39 -25.32 7.08 6.98
N GLY A 40 -25.19 8.04 7.91
CA GLY A 40 -26.30 8.85 8.41
C GLY A 40 -26.94 8.31 9.70
N ARG A 41 -26.58 7.09 10.13
CA ARG A 41 -26.83 6.60 11.49
C ARG A 41 -25.82 7.16 12.49
N ALA A 42 -25.99 6.82 13.77
CA ALA A 42 -25.04 7.17 14.82
C ALA A 42 -23.63 6.67 14.42
N PRO A 43 -22.65 7.57 14.25
CA PRO A 43 -21.30 7.19 13.87
C PRO A 43 -20.66 6.33 14.97
N HIS A 44 -19.85 5.37 14.57
CA HIS A 44 -19.12 4.51 15.51
C HIS A 44 -17.65 4.39 15.13
N THR A 45 -16.78 4.34 16.13
CA THR A 45 -15.34 4.12 15.92
C THR A 45 -15.08 2.67 15.56
N CYS A 46 -14.34 2.48 14.47
CA CYS A 46 -13.91 1.20 13.95
C CYS A 46 -12.38 1.14 13.98
N ALA A 47 -11.86 0.14 14.68
CA ALA A 47 -10.45 -0.23 14.63
C ALA A 47 -10.28 -1.39 13.63
N VAL A 48 -9.27 -1.31 12.78
CA VAL A 48 -8.84 -2.43 11.95
C VAL A 48 -7.65 -3.08 12.63
N VAL A 49 -7.76 -4.38 12.85
CA VAL A 49 -6.71 -5.18 13.47
C VAL A 49 -6.34 -6.33 12.56
N ARG A 50 -5.12 -6.82 12.72
CA ARG A 50 -4.66 -8.03 12.06
C ARG A 50 -4.41 -9.12 13.09
N ASP A 51 -4.90 -10.32 12.83
CA ASP A 51 -4.61 -11.47 13.70
C ASP A 51 -3.24 -12.10 13.41
N LEU A 52 -2.78 -13.00 14.28
CA LEU A 52 -1.53 -13.76 14.08
C LEU A 52 -1.57 -14.67 12.83
N GLY A 53 -2.75 -15.00 12.32
CA GLY A 53 -2.94 -15.72 11.06
C GLY A 53 -2.83 -14.83 9.82
N GLY A 54 -2.69 -13.52 10.01
CA GLY A 54 -2.60 -12.51 8.96
C GLY A 54 -3.94 -11.99 8.45
N SER A 55 -5.07 -12.42 9.02
CA SER A 55 -6.41 -11.99 8.61
C SER A 55 -6.71 -10.58 9.10
N LEU A 56 -7.40 -9.78 8.28
CA LEU A 56 -7.87 -8.46 8.67
C LEU A 56 -9.27 -8.55 9.31
N LEU A 57 -9.44 -7.88 10.44
CA LEU A 57 -10.68 -7.82 11.19
C LEU A 57 -11.03 -6.37 11.49
N ALA A 58 -12.32 -6.02 11.43
CA ALA A 58 -12.82 -4.76 11.94
C ALA A 58 -13.52 -5.00 13.29
N CYS A 59 -13.23 -4.17 14.28
CA CYS A 59 -13.86 -4.24 15.59
C CYS A 59 -14.17 -2.85 16.16
N SER A 60 -15.00 -2.80 17.20
CA SER A 60 -15.18 -1.57 17.95
C SER A 60 -13.91 -1.24 18.73
N GLU A 61 -13.66 0.04 18.94
CA GLU A 61 -12.53 0.52 19.75
C GLU A 61 -12.51 -0.14 21.14
N ALA A 62 -13.68 -0.32 21.78
CA ALA A 62 -13.81 -0.96 23.08
C ALA A 62 -13.29 -2.41 23.12
N ILE A 63 -13.35 -3.16 22.01
CA ILE A 63 -12.79 -4.52 21.92
C ILE A 63 -11.27 -4.45 21.76
N ALA A 64 -10.77 -3.57 20.89
CA ALA A 64 -9.33 -3.37 20.71
C ALA A 64 -8.65 -2.89 22.00
N LEU A 65 -9.34 -2.07 22.80
CA LEU A 65 -8.86 -1.58 24.09
C LEU A 65 -8.82 -2.66 25.19
N GLN A 66 -9.19 -3.92 24.95
CA GLN A 66 -9.06 -4.96 26.00
C GLN A 66 -7.61 -5.46 26.15
N ASP A 67 -6.76 -5.24 25.15
CA ASP A 67 -5.35 -5.60 25.16
C ASP A 67 -4.48 -4.37 25.42
N ALA A 68 -3.66 -4.40 26.47
CA ALA A 68 -2.82 -3.27 26.87
C ALA A 68 -1.78 -2.84 25.82
N THR A 69 -1.32 -3.77 24.98
CA THR A 69 -0.40 -3.50 23.87
C THR A 69 -1.13 -2.74 22.77
N LEU A 70 -2.34 -3.19 22.42
CA LEU A 70 -3.17 -2.51 21.41
C LEU A 70 -3.68 -1.16 21.90
N GLN A 71 -4.01 -1.02 23.19
CA GLN A 71 -4.31 0.27 23.81
C GLN A 71 -3.17 1.26 23.59
N ARG A 72 -1.92 0.84 23.82
CA ARG A 72 -0.75 1.69 23.58
C ARG A 72 -0.63 2.08 22.11
N SER A 73 -0.89 1.15 21.19
CA SER A 73 -0.90 1.44 19.74
C SER A 73 -1.96 2.44 19.34
N LEU A 74 -3.17 2.33 19.89
CA LEU A 74 -4.25 3.29 19.65
C LEU A 74 -3.92 4.68 20.19
N ILE A 75 -3.43 4.78 21.44
CA ILE A 75 -3.02 6.05 22.06
C ILE A 75 -1.92 6.71 21.25
N HIS A 76 -0.90 5.95 20.84
CA HIS A 76 0.19 6.50 20.03
C HIS A 76 -0.33 7.00 18.68
N ALA A 77 -1.18 6.24 18.00
CA ALA A 77 -1.74 6.65 16.72
C ALA A 77 -2.61 7.91 16.85
N GLU A 78 -3.33 8.06 17.96
CA GLU A 78 -4.08 9.28 18.26
C GLU A 78 -3.16 10.49 18.44
N ILE A 79 -2.07 10.33 19.21
CA ILE A 79 -1.05 11.37 19.42
C ILE A 79 -0.36 11.74 18.09
N ALA A 80 0.10 10.74 17.34
CA ALA A 80 0.81 10.91 16.07
C ALA A 80 -0.07 11.58 15.01
N ARG A 81 -1.38 11.28 14.99
CA ARG A 81 -2.32 11.89 14.04
C ARG A 81 -2.64 13.36 14.38
N GLY A 82 -2.56 13.76 15.65
CA GLY A 82 -2.79 15.15 16.08
C GLY A 82 -4.22 15.66 15.84
N GLY A 83 -5.20 14.77 15.69
CA GLY A 83 -6.60 15.12 15.39
C GLY A 83 -7.54 13.91 15.51
N PRO A 84 -8.87 14.07 15.39
CA PRO A 84 -9.84 12.97 15.49
C PRO A 84 -9.72 11.97 14.32
N PRO A 85 -10.24 10.73 14.44
CA PRO A 85 -10.17 9.75 13.36
C PRO A 85 -10.92 10.23 12.13
N ARG A 86 -10.42 9.86 10.94
CA ARG A 86 -11.10 10.19 9.68
C ARG A 86 -12.50 9.59 9.71
N TYR A 87 -13.46 10.30 9.13
CA TYR A 87 -14.80 9.80 8.94
C TYR A 87 -14.92 9.15 7.56
N LEU A 88 -15.50 7.96 7.53
CA LEU A 88 -15.83 7.21 6.33
C LEU A 88 -17.36 7.08 6.23
N ASN A 89 -17.93 7.74 5.22
CA ASN A 89 -19.34 7.66 4.91
C ASN A 89 -19.66 6.36 4.15
N ALA A 90 -19.82 5.27 4.89
CA ALA A 90 -20.08 3.93 4.37
C ALA A 90 -21.04 3.18 5.30
N SER A 91 -21.93 2.38 4.70
CA SER A 91 -22.81 1.47 5.44
C SER A 91 -22.14 0.12 5.71
N GLU A 92 -21.20 -0.26 4.84
CA GLU A 92 -20.36 -1.44 4.97
C GLU A 92 -18.95 -1.17 4.42
N VAL A 93 -17.97 -1.88 4.97
CA VAL A 93 -16.58 -1.86 4.54
C VAL A 93 -16.06 -3.28 4.38
N TRP A 94 -15.32 -3.49 3.30
CA TRP A 94 -14.51 -4.67 3.07
C TRP A 94 -13.04 -4.32 3.26
N LEU A 95 -12.32 -5.18 3.97
CA LEU A 95 -10.87 -5.04 4.18
C LEU A 95 -10.15 -5.98 3.23
N PHE A 96 -9.28 -5.44 2.39
CA PHE A 96 -8.53 -6.22 1.41
C PHE A 96 -7.06 -6.25 1.77
N ALA A 97 -6.45 -7.44 1.79
CA ALA A 97 -5.02 -7.63 2.02
C ALA A 97 -4.35 -8.01 0.69
N PRO A 98 -4.01 -7.03 -0.17
CA PRO A 98 -3.32 -7.31 -1.42
C PRO A 98 -1.93 -7.90 -1.17
N GLN A 99 -1.64 -9.00 -1.86
CA GLN A 99 -0.37 -9.71 -1.82
C GLN A 99 0.39 -9.59 -3.14
N LEU A 100 -0.32 -9.36 -4.24
CA LEU A 100 0.26 -9.24 -5.58
C LEU A 100 -0.57 -8.26 -6.41
N ALA A 101 0.11 -7.46 -7.24
CA ALA A 101 -0.53 -6.60 -8.23
C ALA A 101 -0.03 -6.97 -9.63
N GLU A 102 -0.95 -7.36 -10.51
CA GLU A 102 -0.67 -7.51 -11.94
C GLU A 102 -1.07 -6.21 -12.66
N LEU A 103 -0.06 -5.49 -13.14
CA LEU A 103 -0.25 -4.29 -13.93
C LEU A 103 -0.37 -4.66 -15.42
N SER A 104 -1.44 -4.21 -16.07
CA SER A 104 -1.53 -4.30 -17.53
C SER A 104 -0.46 -3.43 -18.18
N GLU A 105 0.29 -3.99 -19.13
CA GLU A 105 1.22 -3.22 -19.97
C GLU A 105 0.45 -2.40 -21.00
N GLY A 106 0.82 -1.12 -21.15
CA GLY A 106 0.16 -0.20 -22.07
C GLY A 106 -1.27 0.16 -21.68
N GLY A 107 -2.04 0.61 -22.68
CA GLY A 107 -3.44 1.02 -22.50
C GLY A 107 -3.62 2.44 -21.97
N ASP A 108 -4.88 2.78 -21.70
CA ASP A 108 -5.27 4.09 -21.18
C ASP A 108 -4.49 4.45 -19.89
N PRO A 109 -3.86 5.64 -19.79
CA PRO A 109 -3.02 6.00 -18.66
C PRO A 109 -3.66 5.78 -17.29
N TYR A 110 -4.95 6.07 -17.10
CA TYR A 110 -5.61 5.88 -15.81
C TYR A 110 -6.65 4.75 -15.78
N GLY A 111 -7.31 4.43 -16.89
CA GLY A 111 -8.39 3.46 -16.98
C GLY A 111 -7.94 2.01 -17.16
N ALA A 112 -6.68 1.77 -17.53
CA ALA A 112 -6.18 0.41 -17.69
C ALA A 112 -6.39 -0.43 -16.42
N PRO A 113 -6.92 -1.67 -16.54
CA PRO A 113 -7.23 -2.50 -15.38
C PRO A 113 -5.95 -3.03 -14.72
N ILE A 114 -6.00 -3.10 -13.39
CA ILE A 114 -5.02 -3.74 -12.51
C ILE A 114 -5.74 -4.81 -11.72
N ARG A 115 -5.15 -6.00 -11.66
CA ARG A 115 -5.64 -7.08 -10.79
C ARG A 115 -4.82 -7.12 -9.52
N LEU A 116 -5.47 -6.93 -8.39
CA LEU A 116 -4.89 -7.04 -7.07
C LEU A 116 -5.30 -8.39 -6.48
N PHE A 117 -4.36 -9.31 -6.31
CA PHE A 117 -4.59 -10.63 -5.74
C PHE A 117 -4.37 -10.61 -4.24
N GLY A 118 -5.19 -11.33 -3.50
CA GLY A 118 -5.09 -11.44 -2.04
C GLY A 118 -6.39 -11.87 -1.40
N ALA A 119 -6.56 -11.51 -0.13
CA ALA A 119 -7.69 -11.92 0.68
C ALA A 119 -8.62 -10.75 1.01
N LEU A 120 -9.91 -10.93 0.75
CA LEU A 120 -10.98 -10.01 1.09
C LEU A 120 -11.67 -10.46 2.38
N HIS A 121 -11.83 -9.54 3.32
CA HIS A 121 -12.37 -9.77 4.65
C HIS A 121 -13.58 -8.88 4.88
N GLY A 122 -14.69 -9.46 5.34
CA GLY A 122 -15.91 -8.72 5.67
C GLY A 122 -17.19 -9.41 5.18
N PRO A 123 -18.28 -8.65 4.95
CA PRO A 123 -18.39 -7.21 5.17
C PRO A 123 -18.35 -6.87 6.66
N PHE A 124 -17.91 -5.65 6.98
CA PHE A 124 -17.97 -5.08 8.32
C PHE A 124 -18.87 -3.84 8.32
N GLY A 125 -19.77 -3.75 9.30
CA GLY A 125 -20.78 -2.68 9.40
C GLY A 125 -22.22 -3.22 9.41
N GLY A 126 -23.13 -2.50 10.08
CA GLY A 126 -24.53 -2.94 10.25
C GLY A 126 -24.72 -4.14 11.20
N ASP A 127 -25.87 -4.82 11.11
CA ASP A 127 -26.25 -6.01 11.90
C ASP A 127 -25.56 -7.32 11.42
N THR A 128 -24.34 -7.22 10.88
CA THR A 128 -23.71 -8.34 10.14
C THR A 128 -23.06 -9.37 11.08
N LEU A 129 -23.87 -10.35 11.50
CA LEU A 129 -23.39 -11.67 11.92
C LEU A 129 -22.99 -12.48 10.68
N GLY A 130 -21.71 -12.47 10.26
CA GLY A 130 -21.27 -13.31 9.14
C GLY A 130 -20.02 -12.90 8.37
N ALA A 131 -19.11 -12.11 8.96
CA ALA A 131 -17.86 -11.74 8.30
C ALA A 131 -17.05 -12.99 7.89
N MET A 132 -16.48 -12.94 6.70
CA MET A 132 -15.73 -14.04 6.10
C MET A 132 -14.44 -13.55 5.44
N ALA A 133 -13.48 -14.45 5.30
CA ALA A 133 -12.32 -14.32 4.45
C ALA A 133 -12.54 -15.07 3.14
N VAL A 134 -12.28 -14.40 2.03
CA VAL A 134 -12.37 -14.94 0.68
C VAL A 134 -11.09 -14.62 -0.07
N GLU A 135 -10.38 -15.65 -0.52
CA GLU A 135 -9.23 -15.49 -1.42
C GLU A 135 -9.72 -15.17 -2.84
N GLY A 136 -8.96 -14.37 -3.57
CA GLY A 136 -9.29 -14.02 -4.94
C GLY A 136 -8.54 -12.80 -5.44
N HIS A 137 -9.17 -12.06 -6.34
CA HIS A 137 -8.61 -10.81 -6.83
C HIS A 137 -9.66 -9.71 -7.02
N LEU A 138 -9.25 -8.49 -6.72
CA LEU A 138 -10.00 -7.27 -6.97
C LEU A 138 -9.46 -6.61 -8.25
N THR A 139 -10.34 -6.30 -9.20
CA THR A 139 -9.97 -5.53 -10.39
C THR A 139 -10.29 -4.06 -10.18
N VAL A 140 -9.29 -3.19 -10.36
CA VAL A 140 -9.42 -1.73 -10.23
C VAL A 140 -8.75 -1.03 -11.41
N ARG A 141 -9.02 0.27 -11.59
CA ARG A 141 -8.31 1.08 -12.60
C ARG A 141 -6.96 1.56 -12.06
N ARG A 142 -5.96 1.71 -12.94
CA ARG A 142 -4.63 2.24 -12.59
C ARG A 142 -4.69 3.56 -11.83
N GLY A 143 -5.55 4.47 -12.28
CA GLY A 143 -5.78 5.77 -11.65
C GLY A 143 -6.36 5.65 -10.24
N ASP A 144 -7.35 4.76 -10.04
CA ASP A 144 -7.96 4.56 -8.72
C ASP A 144 -6.96 3.95 -7.73
N TRP A 145 -6.11 3.01 -8.17
CA TRP A 145 -5.07 2.43 -7.32
C TRP A 145 -4.02 3.47 -6.92
N LEU A 146 -3.53 4.27 -7.88
CA LEU A 146 -2.60 5.37 -7.60
C LEU A 146 -3.21 6.41 -6.66
N LEU A 147 -4.42 6.88 -6.95
CA LEU A 147 -5.11 7.88 -6.14
C LEU A 147 -5.40 7.37 -4.73
N GLY A 148 -5.84 6.12 -4.61
CA GLY A 148 -6.08 5.43 -3.36
C GLY A 148 -4.82 5.37 -2.48
N LEU A 149 -3.70 4.90 -3.03
CA LEU A 149 -2.42 4.84 -2.30
C LEU A 149 -1.92 6.24 -1.91
N VAL A 150 -1.91 7.20 -2.83
CA VAL A 150 -1.43 8.56 -2.53
C VAL A 150 -2.24 9.21 -1.41
N ARG A 151 -3.57 9.07 -1.43
CA ARG A 151 -4.43 9.59 -0.37
C ARG A 151 -4.25 8.81 0.93
N GLY A 152 -4.21 7.50 0.88
CA GLY A 152 -4.08 6.68 2.08
C GLY A 152 -2.73 6.80 2.77
N CYS A 153 -1.64 7.15 2.06
CA CYS A 153 -0.38 7.54 2.70
C CYS A 153 -0.50 8.80 3.56
N THR A 154 -1.37 9.75 3.20
CA THR A 154 -1.62 10.95 4.03
C THR A 154 -2.54 10.67 5.22
N GLN A 155 -3.18 9.50 5.23
CA GLN A 155 -4.15 9.08 6.24
C GLN A 155 -3.69 7.82 6.97
N GLY A 156 -2.40 7.49 6.85
CA GLY A 156 -1.84 6.26 7.41
C GLY A 156 -1.89 6.23 8.93
N PHE A 157 -1.94 5.03 9.48
CA PHE A 157 -1.97 4.81 10.92
C PHE A 157 -0.54 4.78 11.48
N GLY A 158 -0.22 5.65 12.44
CA GLY A 158 1.12 5.74 13.03
C GLY A 158 1.40 4.59 13.99
N VAL A 159 2.53 3.91 13.83
CA VAL A 159 2.92 2.74 14.62
C VAL A 159 3.84 3.16 15.79
N VAL A 160 3.67 2.55 16.97
CA VAL A 160 4.38 2.94 18.21
C VAL A 160 5.89 2.84 18.09
N GLU A 161 6.38 1.86 17.34
CA GLU A 161 7.79 1.46 17.37
C GLU A 161 8.70 2.44 16.61
N SER A 162 8.13 3.34 15.80
CA SER A 162 8.89 4.35 15.07
C SER A 162 7.99 5.52 14.66
N ALA A 163 8.41 6.74 15.03
CA ALA A 163 7.67 7.98 14.76
C ALA A 163 7.43 8.24 13.26
N ASP A 164 8.24 7.63 12.39
CA ASP A 164 8.15 7.74 10.94
C ASP A 164 7.47 6.52 10.28
N SER A 165 7.04 5.54 11.07
CA SER A 165 6.41 4.32 10.57
C SER A 165 4.89 4.46 10.56
N PHE A 166 4.33 4.43 9.35
CA PHE A 166 2.89 4.48 9.13
C PHE A 166 2.43 3.25 8.35
N ILE A 167 1.22 2.79 8.65
CA ILE A 167 0.49 1.83 7.84
C ILE A 167 -0.44 2.61 6.92
N SER A 168 -0.04 2.68 5.65
CA SER A 168 -0.84 3.27 4.57
C SER A 168 -1.85 2.27 4.05
N HIS A 169 -2.96 2.78 3.54
CA HIS A 169 -4.00 1.98 2.90
C HIS A 169 -4.36 2.58 1.54
N ALA A 170 -5.31 1.98 0.83
CA ALA A 170 -5.95 2.56 -0.34
C ALA A 170 -7.45 2.37 -0.26
N LEU A 171 -8.21 3.46 -0.42
CA LEU A 171 -9.66 3.40 -0.56
C LEU A 171 -9.99 3.12 -2.04
N LEU A 172 -10.69 2.01 -2.29
CA LEU A 172 -11.00 1.51 -3.62
C LEU A 172 -12.50 1.32 -3.82
N PRO A 173 -12.99 1.48 -5.06
CA PRO A 173 -14.36 1.14 -5.39
C PRO A 173 -14.56 -0.38 -5.36
N GLY A 174 -15.57 -0.84 -4.62
CA GLY A 174 -16.05 -2.23 -4.67
C GLY A 174 -17.48 -2.37 -5.17
N ALA A 175 -18.12 -1.28 -5.57
CA ALA A 175 -19.45 -1.28 -6.18
C ALA A 175 -19.49 -0.41 -7.45
N ASP A 176 -20.59 -0.49 -8.19
CA ASP A 176 -20.84 0.46 -9.29
C ASP A 176 -20.98 1.91 -8.78
N HIS A 177 -20.99 2.87 -9.69
CA HIS A 177 -21.01 4.30 -9.34
C HIS A 177 -22.19 4.67 -8.44
N GLY A 178 -23.40 4.14 -8.72
CA GLY A 178 -24.61 4.46 -7.96
C GLY A 178 -24.57 3.90 -6.53
N ASN A 179 -24.13 2.65 -6.39
CA ASN A 179 -24.01 1.98 -5.09
C ASN A 179 -22.84 2.55 -4.25
N THR A 180 -21.74 2.92 -4.90
CA THR A 180 -20.63 3.65 -4.27
C THR A 180 -21.10 5.00 -3.73
N ALA A 181 -21.93 5.72 -4.50
CA ALA A 181 -22.57 6.97 -4.08
C ALA A 181 -23.62 6.80 -2.96
N ASN A 182 -23.96 5.56 -2.58
CA ASN A 182 -24.77 5.22 -1.40
C ASN A 182 -23.98 4.60 -0.23
N GLY A 183 -22.71 4.27 -0.43
CA GLY A 183 -21.78 3.90 0.65
C GLY A 183 -21.63 2.39 0.80
N ALA A 184 -22.16 1.65 -0.16
CA ALA A 184 -22.05 0.21 -0.27
C ALA A 184 -20.77 -0.19 -1.01
N GLY A 185 -20.25 -1.37 -0.70
CA GLY A 185 -19.08 -1.95 -1.37
C GLY A 185 -17.80 -1.11 -1.23
N THR A 186 -17.60 -0.39 -0.13
CA THR A 186 -16.34 0.33 0.09
C THR A 186 -15.23 -0.67 0.41
N VAL A 187 -14.09 -0.60 -0.29
CA VAL A 187 -12.94 -1.47 -0.01
C VAL A 187 -11.76 -0.66 0.52
N LEU A 188 -11.24 -1.03 1.68
CA LEU A 188 -9.97 -0.52 2.21
C LEU A 188 -8.90 -1.59 2.00
N ALA A 189 -7.95 -1.31 1.11
CA ALA A 189 -6.84 -2.21 0.82
C ALA A 189 -5.59 -1.84 1.65
N TYR A 190 -4.99 -2.83 2.29
CA TYR A 190 -3.82 -2.69 3.15
C TYR A 190 -2.66 -3.54 2.60
N PRO A 191 -1.71 -2.94 1.86
CA PRO A 191 -0.52 -3.67 1.38
C PRO A 191 0.40 -3.95 2.56
N LEU A 192 0.27 -5.12 3.20
CA LEU A 192 1.00 -5.48 4.41
C LEU A 192 2.03 -6.57 4.13
N LEU A 193 3.17 -6.50 4.83
CA LEU A 193 4.10 -7.62 4.88
C LEU A 193 3.48 -8.79 5.68
N PRO A 194 3.87 -10.05 5.43
CA PRO A 194 3.51 -11.16 6.31
C PRO A 194 3.85 -10.84 7.78
N VAL A 195 3.01 -11.27 8.74
CA VAL A 195 3.22 -10.97 10.19
C VAL A 195 4.63 -11.35 10.65
N VAL A 196 5.17 -12.46 10.15
CA VAL A 196 6.52 -12.96 10.48
C VAL A 196 7.67 -12.12 9.92
N ALA A 197 7.39 -11.28 8.93
CA ALA A 197 8.36 -10.38 8.28
C ALA A 197 8.10 -8.91 8.61
N ALA A 198 7.04 -8.62 9.36
CA ALA A 198 6.73 -7.30 9.85
C ALA A 198 7.49 -7.08 11.16
N ASP A 199 8.67 -6.46 11.09
CA ASP A 199 9.46 -6.05 12.26
C ASP A 199 8.84 -4.80 12.94
N GLY A 200 7.52 -4.83 13.18
CA GLY A 200 6.74 -3.75 13.82
C GLY A 200 6.77 -2.38 13.13
N GLY A 201 7.32 -2.30 11.92
CA GLY A 201 7.60 -1.05 11.20
C GLY A 201 6.77 -0.85 9.94
N GLY A 202 5.49 -0.49 10.09
CA GLY A 202 4.62 0.05 9.02
C GLY A 202 4.60 -0.77 7.71
N ASN A 203 4.20 -0.13 6.61
CA ASN A 203 4.23 -0.75 5.28
C ASN A 203 4.88 0.12 4.19
N ALA A 204 5.67 1.11 4.60
CA ALA A 204 6.28 2.09 3.71
C ALA A 204 7.10 1.44 2.58
N VAL A 205 7.87 0.38 2.87
CA VAL A 205 8.70 -0.32 1.86
C VAL A 205 7.82 -0.95 0.76
N VAL A 206 6.75 -1.64 1.15
CA VAL A 206 5.80 -2.27 0.21
C VAL A 206 5.10 -1.20 -0.63
N VAL A 207 4.66 -0.12 0.01
CA VAL A 207 3.96 0.98 -0.67
C VAL A 207 4.89 1.76 -1.61
N CYS A 208 6.15 1.99 -1.22
CA CYS A 208 7.18 2.55 -2.09
C CYS A 208 7.33 1.73 -3.36
N GLN A 209 7.50 0.41 -3.21
CA GLN A 209 7.69 -0.50 -4.34
C GLN A 209 6.46 -0.47 -5.28
N LEU A 210 5.26 -0.58 -4.72
CA LEU A 210 4.01 -0.52 -5.49
C LEU A 210 3.88 0.81 -6.25
N LEU A 211 4.12 1.94 -5.58
CA LEU A 211 4.09 3.25 -6.21
C LEU A 211 5.15 3.38 -7.30
N THR A 212 6.39 2.93 -7.08
CA THR A 212 7.43 2.96 -8.11
C THR A 212 7.03 2.13 -9.34
N ASP A 213 6.50 0.92 -9.17
CA ASP A 213 6.04 0.09 -10.29
C ASP A 213 4.88 0.74 -11.06
N LEU A 214 3.91 1.30 -10.32
CA LEU A 214 2.79 2.06 -10.87
C LEU A 214 3.25 3.28 -11.67
N LEU A 215 4.19 4.06 -11.12
CA LEU A 215 4.70 5.26 -11.76
C LEU A 215 5.46 4.92 -13.03
N ASN A 216 6.26 3.86 -13.04
CA ASN A 216 6.97 3.42 -14.25
C ASN A 216 5.98 3.01 -15.36
N ASN A 217 4.97 2.22 -15.00
CA ASN A 217 3.93 1.78 -15.92
C ASN A 217 3.08 2.96 -16.44
N LEU A 218 2.71 3.88 -15.55
CA LEU A 218 1.96 5.09 -15.90
C LEU A 218 2.78 6.05 -16.77
N GLN A 219 4.06 6.27 -16.47
CA GLN A 219 4.92 7.13 -17.28
C GLN A 219 5.04 6.59 -18.71
N ALA A 220 5.19 5.28 -18.87
CA ALA A 220 5.19 4.63 -20.18
C ALA A 220 3.85 4.83 -20.93
N ALA A 221 2.72 4.69 -20.24
CA ALA A 221 1.39 4.92 -20.83
C ALA A 221 1.18 6.39 -21.24
N CYS A 222 1.58 7.35 -20.39
CA CYS A 222 1.54 8.78 -20.69
C CYS A 222 2.39 9.13 -21.92
N LYS A 223 3.61 8.57 -22.03
CA LYS A 223 4.46 8.73 -23.21
C LYS A 223 3.78 8.19 -24.47
N ALA A 224 3.13 7.03 -24.39
CA ALA A 224 2.48 6.40 -25.53
C ALA A 224 1.31 7.21 -26.10
N VAL A 225 0.59 7.95 -25.25
CA VAL A 225 -0.52 8.83 -25.68
C VAL A 225 -0.08 10.26 -26.00
N GLY A 226 1.23 10.56 -25.94
CA GLY A 226 1.76 11.89 -26.18
C GLY A 226 1.35 12.92 -25.12
N ALA A 227 1.15 12.48 -23.87
CA ALA A 227 0.90 13.41 -22.78
C ALA A 227 2.16 14.23 -22.50
N ASP A 228 1.98 15.54 -22.33
CA ASP A 228 3.04 16.47 -21.95
C ASP A 228 3.03 16.73 -20.44
N GLY A 229 4.20 17.02 -19.88
CA GLY A 229 4.32 17.48 -18.49
C GLY A 229 5.57 16.99 -17.77
N PRO A 230 5.86 17.56 -16.58
CA PRO A 230 7.10 17.27 -15.85
C PRO A 230 7.22 15.81 -15.44
N PHE A 231 6.12 15.13 -15.15
CA PHE A 231 6.13 13.71 -14.78
C PHE A 231 6.63 12.78 -15.90
N VAL A 232 6.37 13.13 -17.16
CA VAL A 232 6.67 12.28 -18.33
C VAL A 232 8.18 12.20 -18.58
N SER A 233 8.92 13.25 -18.24
CA SER A 233 10.39 13.32 -18.40
C SER A 233 11.18 13.09 -17.11
N GLU A 234 10.49 12.98 -15.97
CA GLU A 234 11.12 12.85 -14.65
C GLU A 234 11.75 11.47 -14.41
N LEU A 235 12.86 11.43 -13.65
CA LEU A 235 13.45 10.18 -13.15
C LEU A 235 12.63 9.66 -11.97
N ILE A 236 12.01 8.49 -12.14
CA ILE A 236 11.21 7.86 -11.08
C ILE A 236 12.16 7.26 -10.02
N PRO A 237 11.89 7.47 -8.72
CA PRO A 237 12.68 6.84 -7.66
C PRO A 237 12.69 5.32 -7.76
N VAL A 238 13.85 4.70 -7.55
CA VAL A 238 14.05 3.25 -7.68
C VAL A 238 14.23 2.60 -6.32
N ALA A 239 13.72 1.38 -6.17
CA ALA A 239 13.83 0.65 -4.91
C ALA A 239 15.27 0.26 -4.55
N ASP A 240 16.10 0.03 -5.56
CA ASP A 240 17.50 -0.34 -5.40
C ASP A 240 18.34 0.28 -6.54
N ARG A 241 19.50 0.83 -6.19
CA ARG A 241 20.47 1.44 -7.11
C ARG A 241 21.72 0.59 -7.31
N SER A 242 21.86 -0.50 -6.59
CA SER A 242 23.08 -1.33 -6.54
C SER A 242 23.63 -1.68 -7.92
N GLU A 243 22.77 -2.06 -8.86
CA GLU A 243 23.16 -2.42 -10.23
C GLU A 243 23.64 -1.21 -11.04
N ILE A 244 22.96 -0.06 -10.91
CA ILE A 244 23.33 1.19 -11.59
C ILE A 244 24.67 1.69 -11.04
N GLU A 245 24.81 1.68 -9.71
CA GLU A 245 26.01 2.11 -9.01
C GLU A 245 27.20 1.20 -9.38
N ALA A 246 27.04 -0.12 -9.30
CA ALA A 246 28.08 -1.08 -9.69
C ALA A 246 28.52 -0.89 -11.14
N ARG A 247 27.57 -0.71 -12.08
CA ARG A 247 27.89 -0.45 -13.49
C ARG A 247 28.66 0.85 -13.69
N LEU A 248 28.27 1.93 -13.01
CA LEU A 248 28.95 3.22 -13.11
C LEU A 248 30.36 3.15 -12.49
N THR A 249 30.52 2.48 -11.36
CA THR A 249 31.84 2.24 -10.76
C THR A 249 32.76 1.45 -11.69
N LEU A 250 32.27 0.39 -12.35
CA LEU A 250 33.04 -0.36 -13.35
C LEU A 250 33.46 0.51 -14.56
N GLN A 251 32.66 1.51 -14.91
CA GLN A 251 32.97 2.48 -15.98
C GLN A 251 33.94 3.59 -15.53
N GLY A 252 34.39 3.56 -14.27
CA GLY A 252 35.33 4.51 -13.69
C GLY A 252 34.68 5.80 -13.19
N PHE A 253 33.38 5.81 -12.91
CA PHE A 253 32.72 6.92 -12.22
C PHE A 253 32.92 6.81 -10.71
N VAL A 254 33.07 7.96 -10.06
CA VAL A 254 33.01 8.11 -8.60
C VAL A 254 31.62 8.63 -8.24
N ILE A 255 30.94 7.91 -7.34
CA ILE A 255 29.56 8.22 -6.95
C ILE A 255 29.58 9.00 -5.63
N THR A 256 28.95 10.17 -5.61
CA THR A 256 28.76 11.00 -4.41
C THR A 256 27.29 11.35 -4.28
N GLY A 257 26.60 10.71 -3.34
CA GLY A 257 25.15 10.88 -3.17
C GLY A 257 24.39 10.41 -4.41
N ASP A 258 23.62 11.33 -5.03
CA ASP A 258 22.78 11.05 -6.20
C ASP A 258 23.47 11.44 -7.52
N THR A 259 24.79 11.63 -7.52
CA THR A 259 25.56 12.02 -8.70
C THR A 259 26.77 11.12 -8.88
N ALA A 260 26.98 10.65 -10.11
CA ALA A 260 28.21 10.01 -10.56
C ALA A 260 29.01 10.99 -11.41
N ALA A 261 30.29 11.15 -11.12
CA ALA A 261 31.20 11.99 -11.90
C ALA A 261 32.45 11.21 -12.29
N LYS A 262 32.96 11.46 -13.50
CA LYS A 262 34.23 10.91 -13.97
C LYS A 262 35.24 12.04 -14.15
N ASP A 263 36.32 12.00 -13.39
CA ASP A 263 37.39 12.99 -13.51
C ASP A 263 38.15 12.75 -14.82
N ARG A 264 38.06 13.71 -15.75
CA ARG A 264 38.83 13.71 -17.00
C ARG A 264 39.70 14.95 -17.01
N MET A 265 41.02 14.75 -17.01
CA MET A 265 42.04 15.82 -17.03
C MET A 265 41.93 16.82 -18.19
N PHE A 266 41.09 16.61 -19.21
CA PHE A 266 41.06 17.43 -20.43
C PHE A 266 39.65 17.67 -21.02
N GLY A 267 38.73 18.23 -20.22
CA GLY A 267 37.66 19.08 -20.77
C GLY A 267 36.30 18.42 -21.07
N ARG A 268 35.60 18.01 -20.00
CA ARG A 268 34.16 18.16 -19.67
C ARG A 268 33.87 17.14 -18.59
N ASP A 269 33.29 17.59 -17.48
CA ASP A 269 32.84 16.70 -16.42
C ASP A 269 31.69 15.83 -16.96
N ASP A 270 31.96 14.54 -17.17
CA ASP A 270 30.91 13.56 -17.44
C ASP A 270 30.18 13.34 -16.10
N ARG A 271 29.10 14.11 -15.88
CA ARG A 271 28.23 14.04 -14.71
C ARG A 271 26.93 13.33 -15.09
N ILE A 272 26.56 12.31 -14.32
CA ILE A 272 25.34 11.54 -14.48
C ILE A 272 24.57 11.62 -13.17
N ASP A 273 23.33 12.10 -13.22
CA ASP A 273 22.44 12.06 -12.07
C ASP A 273 21.80 10.66 -11.96
N LEU A 274 21.87 10.08 -10.77
CA LEU A 274 21.26 8.80 -10.47
C LEU A 274 19.80 9.03 -10.06
N PRO A 275 18.89 8.08 -10.34
CA PRO A 275 17.56 8.13 -9.76
C PRO A 275 17.67 8.12 -8.23
N ALA A 276 16.76 8.81 -7.55
CA ALA A 276 16.68 8.77 -6.10
C ALA A 276 16.28 7.36 -5.61
N LEU A 277 16.67 6.99 -4.39
CA LEU A 277 16.11 5.81 -3.73
C LEU A 277 14.63 6.02 -3.40
N ALA A 278 13.82 4.98 -3.58
CA ALA A 278 12.39 5.00 -3.31
C ALA A 278 12.12 4.99 -1.80
N THR A 279 11.84 6.17 -1.27
CA THR A 279 11.34 6.40 0.10
C THR A 279 10.01 7.12 0.00
N MET A 280 9.19 7.11 1.07
CA MET A 280 7.94 7.88 1.08
C MET A 280 8.16 9.37 0.74
N ALA A 281 9.28 9.94 1.20
CA ALA A 281 9.64 11.34 0.95
C ALA A 281 9.96 11.63 -0.52
N THR A 282 10.47 10.66 -1.28
CA THR A 282 10.82 10.82 -2.71
C THR A 282 9.69 10.38 -3.64
N VAL A 283 9.01 9.27 -3.31
CA VAL A 283 8.00 8.67 -4.19
C VAL A 283 6.66 9.40 -4.14
N LEU A 284 6.22 9.89 -2.97
CA LEU A 284 4.93 10.57 -2.86
C LEU A 284 4.85 11.89 -3.65
N PRO A 285 5.89 12.77 -3.64
CA PRO A 285 5.90 13.93 -4.51
C PRO A 285 5.82 13.57 -6.00
N CYS A 286 6.52 12.52 -6.43
CA CYS A 286 6.45 12.02 -7.80
C CYS A 286 5.04 11.50 -8.14
N ALA A 287 4.43 10.72 -7.24
CA ALA A 287 3.07 10.23 -7.39
C ALA A 287 2.02 11.34 -7.44
N ARG A 288 2.19 12.43 -6.68
CA ARG A 288 1.35 13.62 -6.77
C ARG A 288 1.49 14.33 -8.12
N ARG A 289 2.72 14.46 -8.65
CA ARG A 289 2.93 14.99 -10.00
C ARG A 289 2.29 14.11 -11.07
N ALA A 290 2.33 12.79 -10.90
CA ALA A 290 1.66 11.85 -11.79
C ALA A 290 0.13 12.02 -11.77
N LEU A 291 -0.48 12.21 -10.58
CA LEU A 291 -1.90 12.53 -10.47
C LEU A 291 -2.24 13.84 -11.17
N ASN A 292 -1.43 14.90 -11.01
CA ASN A 292 -1.64 16.16 -11.73
C ASN A 292 -1.53 15.99 -13.25
N ALA A 293 -0.65 15.09 -13.73
CA ALA A 293 -0.57 14.77 -15.15
C ALA A 293 -1.80 13.99 -15.65
N LEU A 294 -2.48 13.25 -14.78
CA LEU A 294 -3.75 12.59 -15.11
C LEU A 294 -4.94 13.57 -15.11
N GLU A 295 -4.86 14.69 -14.41
CA GLU A 295 -5.89 15.74 -14.42
C GLU A 295 -6.08 16.37 -15.80
N SER A 296 -4.99 16.60 -16.54
CA SER A 296 -5.09 17.08 -17.93
C SER A 296 -5.73 16.06 -18.87
N LEU A 297 -5.74 14.78 -18.48
CA LEU A 297 -6.39 13.68 -19.19
C LEU A 297 -7.82 13.38 -18.69
N GLY A 298 -8.33 14.18 -17.74
CA GLY A 298 -9.70 14.08 -17.24
C GLY A 298 -9.91 13.23 -15.98
N PHE A 299 -8.83 12.76 -15.34
CA PHE A 299 -8.89 12.00 -14.09
C PHE A 299 -8.47 12.85 -12.87
N PRO A 300 -9.09 12.75 -11.68
CA PRO A 300 -10.12 11.80 -11.28
C PRO A 300 -11.46 12.12 -11.96
N ASP A 301 -12.12 11.09 -12.47
CA ASP A 301 -13.44 11.21 -13.08
C ASP A 301 -14.55 11.29 -12.02
N ALA A 302 -15.82 11.35 -12.45
CA ALA A 302 -16.95 11.42 -11.53
C ALA A 302 -16.99 10.24 -10.54
N TRP A 303 -16.59 9.06 -11.00
CA TRP A 303 -16.59 7.86 -10.18
C TRP A 303 -15.49 7.87 -9.12
N ALA A 304 -14.24 8.15 -9.51
CA ALA A 304 -13.13 8.29 -8.57
C ALA A 304 -13.40 9.40 -7.53
N ARG A 305 -13.97 10.53 -7.97
CA ARG A 305 -14.39 11.60 -7.06
C ARG A 305 -15.46 11.15 -6.07
N ALA A 306 -16.44 10.34 -6.50
CA ALA A 306 -17.49 9.83 -5.63
C ALA A 306 -16.97 8.85 -4.57
N VAL A 307 -15.98 8.01 -4.89
CA VAL A 307 -15.31 7.15 -3.91
C VAL A 307 -14.61 8.00 -2.85
N HIS A 308 -13.78 8.96 -3.28
CA HIS A 308 -12.94 9.73 -2.36
C HIS A 308 -13.67 10.85 -1.62
N SER A 309 -14.83 11.30 -2.08
CA SER A 309 -15.69 12.25 -1.35
C SER A 309 -16.32 11.63 -0.10
N ARG A 310 -16.24 10.30 0.07
CA ARG A 310 -16.74 9.61 1.27
C ARG A 310 -15.85 9.75 2.48
N VAL A 311 -14.60 10.15 2.29
CA VAL A 311 -13.67 10.38 3.39
C VAL A 311 -13.64 11.85 3.73
N SER A 312 -13.91 12.18 4.98
CA SER A 312 -13.78 13.53 5.52
C SER A 312 -12.94 13.53 6.79
N ALA A 313 -12.26 14.65 7.05
CA ALA A 313 -11.46 14.81 8.27
C ALA A 313 -12.33 14.85 9.55
N ARG A 314 -13.64 15.09 9.39
CA ARG A 314 -14.59 15.19 10.50
C ARG A 314 -15.90 14.50 10.12
N ALA A 315 -16.50 13.79 11.07
CA ALA A 315 -17.86 13.34 10.94
C ALA A 315 -18.78 14.55 10.74
N PRO A 316 -19.78 14.47 9.85
CA PRO A 316 -20.80 15.50 9.76
C PRO A 316 -21.45 15.65 11.14
N THR A 317 -21.70 16.90 11.56
CA THR A 317 -22.51 17.16 12.75
C THR A 317 -23.81 16.38 12.59
N PRO A 318 -24.24 15.58 13.59
CA PRO A 318 -25.48 14.82 13.48
C PRO A 318 -26.59 15.78 13.05
N LEU A 319 -27.16 15.56 11.88
CA LEU A 319 -28.39 16.27 11.52
C LEU A 319 -29.40 15.93 12.63
N PRO A 320 -30.15 16.91 13.15
CA PRO A 320 -31.21 16.61 14.11
C PRO A 320 -32.08 15.51 13.49
N PRO A 321 -32.51 14.51 14.29
CA PRO A 321 -33.31 13.41 13.77
C PRO A 321 -34.46 14.02 12.97
N PRO A 322 -34.72 13.53 11.74
CA PRO A 322 -35.83 14.04 10.95
C PRO A 322 -37.06 13.98 11.85
N ARG A 323 -37.75 15.13 12.02
CA ARG A 323 -39.04 15.15 12.71
C ARG A 323 -39.97 14.26 11.90
N ILE A 324 -40.14 13.02 12.36
CA ILE A 324 -41.07 12.08 11.78
C ILE A 324 -42.45 12.69 11.99
N HIS A 325 -42.99 13.33 10.95
CA HIS A 325 -44.43 13.47 10.85
C HIS A 325 -44.96 12.06 10.64
N ALA A 326 -45.64 11.54 11.66
CA ALA A 326 -46.30 10.25 11.63
C ALA A 326 -47.24 10.20 10.42
N THR A 327 -46.78 9.57 9.35
CA THR A 327 -47.62 9.05 8.29
C THR A 327 -47.76 7.56 8.53
N ALA A 328 -49.01 7.09 8.43
CA ALA A 328 -49.47 5.77 8.83
C ALA A 328 -48.61 4.62 8.26
N PRO A 329 -48.51 3.49 8.98
CA PRO A 329 -47.68 2.37 8.55
C PRO A 329 -48.17 1.79 7.22
N ALA A 330 -47.32 1.84 6.19
CA ALA A 330 -47.50 1.06 4.99
C ALA A 330 -47.30 -0.43 5.34
N HIS A 331 -48.35 -1.23 5.17
CA HIS A 331 -48.27 -2.69 5.21
C HIS A 331 -47.34 -3.17 4.09
N TYR A 332 -46.15 -3.64 4.45
CA TYR A 332 -45.34 -4.49 3.57
C TYR A 332 -45.83 -5.94 3.68
N PRO A 333 -46.05 -6.65 2.58
CA PRO A 333 -46.42 -8.06 2.63
C PRO A 333 -45.21 -8.89 3.08
N ALA A 334 -45.42 -9.74 4.09
CA ALA A 334 -44.45 -10.71 4.56
C ALA A 334 -44.15 -11.74 3.45
N LEU A 335 -43.00 -11.62 2.80
CA LEU A 335 -42.47 -12.66 1.91
C LEU A 335 -41.83 -13.76 2.76
N ALA A 336 -42.62 -14.79 3.06
CA ALA A 336 -42.12 -16.08 3.51
C ALA A 336 -41.37 -16.78 2.35
N ALA A 337 -40.07 -16.50 2.20
CA ALA A 337 -39.23 -17.19 1.23
C ALA A 337 -38.68 -18.49 1.83
N LYS A 338 -39.22 -19.63 1.38
CA LYS A 338 -38.59 -20.95 1.56
C LYS A 338 -37.21 -20.93 0.89
N ALA A 339 -36.15 -20.97 1.70
CA ALA A 339 -34.78 -21.07 1.22
C ALA A 339 -34.58 -22.40 0.45
N LYS A 340 -34.29 -22.30 -0.85
CA LYS A 340 -33.73 -23.41 -1.63
C LYS A 340 -32.22 -23.47 -1.34
N PRO A 341 -31.61 -24.67 -1.29
CA PRO A 341 -30.17 -24.79 -1.12
C PRO A 341 -29.42 -24.12 -2.27
N ALA A 342 -28.38 -23.37 -1.93
CA ALA A 342 -27.52 -22.66 -2.87
C ALA A 342 -26.87 -23.66 -3.83
N LYS A 343 -27.11 -23.46 -5.14
CA LYS A 343 -26.40 -24.19 -6.19
C LYS A 343 -24.97 -23.66 -6.27
N THR A 344 -24.01 -24.56 -6.26
CA THR A 344 -22.62 -24.32 -6.63
C THR A 344 -22.58 -23.65 -8.00
N VAL A 345 -22.07 -22.42 -8.06
CA VAL A 345 -21.88 -21.69 -9.31
C VAL A 345 -20.69 -22.31 -10.03
N LYS A 346 -20.93 -22.94 -11.18
CA LYS A 346 -19.85 -23.32 -12.10
C LYS A 346 -19.28 -22.02 -12.72
N PRO A 347 -17.96 -21.86 -12.82
CA PRO A 347 -17.38 -20.71 -13.50
C PRO A 347 -17.86 -20.68 -14.96
N SER A 348 -18.49 -19.57 -15.34
CA SER A 348 -18.90 -19.32 -16.72
C SER A 348 -17.66 -19.05 -17.58
N PRO A 349 -17.57 -19.59 -18.81
CA PRO A 349 -16.51 -19.27 -19.76
C PRO A 349 -16.67 -17.87 -20.38
N ARG A 350 -17.78 -17.16 -20.12
CA ARG A 350 -17.97 -15.78 -20.56
C ARG A 350 -17.37 -14.80 -19.55
N PRO A 351 -16.69 -13.73 -20.02
CA PRO A 351 -16.24 -12.67 -19.13
C PRO A 351 -17.43 -12.12 -18.32
N PRO A 352 -17.32 -11.94 -16.99
CA PRO A 352 -18.34 -11.29 -16.17
C PRO A 352 -18.86 -9.98 -16.78
N GLU A 353 -20.16 -9.70 -16.63
CA GLU A 353 -20.80 -8.50 -17.18
C GLU A 353 -20.13 -7.19 -16.71
N TRP A 354 -19.55 -7.18 -15.51
CA TRP A 354 -18.83 -6.01 -14.99
C TRP A 354 -17.56 -5.69 -15.78
N MET A 355 -16.96 -6.63 -16.53
CA MET A 355 -15.81 -6.30 -17.38
C MET A 355 -16.20 -5.30 -18.48
N ALA A 356 -17.49 -5.15 -18.81
CA ALA A 356 -17.98 -4.08 -19.67
C ALA A 356 -17.74 -2.68 -19.08
N ASP A 357 -17.71 -2.56 -17.74
CA ASP A 357 -17.40 -1.31 -17.04
C ASP A 357 -15.94 -0.84 -17.31
N PHE A 358 -15.11 -1.71 -17.91
CA PHE A 358 -13.74 -1.44 -18.33
C PHE A 358 -13.56 -1.54 -19.87
N ALA A 359 -14.61 -1.87 -20.63
CA ALA A 359 -14.52 -2.24 -22.05
C ALA A 359 -14.72 -1.07 -23.03
N ASP A 360 -15.10 0.12 -22.55
CA ASP A 360 -15.11 1.35 -23.37
C ASP A 360 -13.68 1.86 -23.69
N LEU A 361 -12.66 1.07 -23.35
CA LEU A 361 -11.26 1.32 -23.65
C LEU A 361 -10.84 0.55 -24.92
N PRO A 362 -10.12 1.18 -25.87
CA PRO A 362 -9.74 0.55 -27.12
C PRO A 362 -8.97 -0.75 -26.87
N PRO A 363 -9.21 -1.81 -27.65
CA PRO A 363 -8.66 -3.13 -27.38
C PRO A 363 -7.12 -3.09 -27.42
N ALA A 364 -6.50 -3.41 -26.29
CA ALA A 364 -5.07 -3.69 -26.25
C ALA A 364 -4.80 -4.96 -27.09
N GLN A 365 -3.77 -4.88 -27.92
CA GLN A 365 -3.29 -6.01 -28.73
C GLN A 365 -2.98 -7.24 -27.86
N PRO A 366 -3.07 -8.46 -28.41
CA PRO A 366 -2.89 -9.70 -27.65
C PRO A 366 -1.51 -9.72 -26.97
N GLN A 367 -1.55 -9.70 -25.64
CA GLN A 367 -0.38 -9.64 -24.75
C GLN A 367 0.48 -10.89 -24.85
N ALA A 368 1.80 -10.71 -24.85
CA ALA A 368 2.76 -11.77 -24.58
C ALA A 368 2.61 -12.24 -23.13
N LYS A 369 2.82 -13.54 -22.86
CA LYS A 369 2.82 -14.10 -21.51
C LYS A 369 3.87 -13.40 -20.64
N ILE A 370 3.44 -12.61 -19.65
CA ILE A 370 4.30 -11.96 -18.66
C ILE A 370 4.35 -12.84 -17.40
N ALA A 371 5.53 -12.90 -16.77
CA ALA A 371 5.71 -13.52 -15.46
C ALA A 371 5.13 -12.61 -14.35
N PRO A 372 4.28 -13.12 -13.44
CA PRO A 372 3.76 -12.34 -12.32
C PRO A 372 4.92 -11.83 -11.46
N ARG A 373 4.91 -10.54 -11.10
CA ARG A 373 5.89 -9.94 -10.19
C ARG A 373 5.41 -10.00 -8.75
N THR A 374 5.83 -11.02 -8.02
CA THR A 374 5.50 -11.19 -6.59
C THR A 374 5.99 -10.01 -5.76
N VAL A 375 5.08 -9.36 -5.00
CA VAL A 375 5.38 -8.23 -4.09
C VAL A 375 6.39 -8.61 -3.00
N GLN A 376 6.54 -9.91 -2.72
CA GLN A 376 7.30 -10.42 -1.58
C GLN A 376 8.80 -10.68 -1.86
N GLU A 377 9.21 -10.88 -3.11
CA GLU A 377 10.53 -11.48 -3.38
C GLU A 377 11.71 -10.49 -3.20
N ARG A 378 11.45 -9.18 -3.21
CA ARG A 378 12.49 -8.15 -3.04
C ARG A 378 12.50 -7.47 -1.67
N ALA A 379 11.40 -7.54 -0.91
CA ALA A 379 11.31 -6.92 0.42
C ALA A 379 12.05 -7.72 1.50
N ALA A 380 12.37 -8.99 1.26
CA ALA A 380 12.98 -9.90 2.23
C ALA A 380 14.50 -10.06 2.08
N GLN A 381 15.22 -9.15 1.42
CA GLN A 381 16.69 -9.17 1.48
C GLN A 381 17.19 -8.37 2.69
N PRO A 382 17.59 -9.03 3.80
CA PRO A 382 18.29 -8.34 4.86
C PRO A 382 19.61 -7.81 4.30
N ALA A 383 19.83 -6.50 4.47
CA ALA A 383 21.13 -5.91 4.26
C ALA A 383 22.16 -6.68 5.10
N ARG A 384 23.08 -7.37 4.43
CA ARG A 384 24.21 -8.04 5.07
C ARG A 384 24.94 -7.00 5.94
N PRO A 385 25.15 -7.21 7.24
CA PRO A 385 25.89 -6.25 8.04
C PRO A 385 27.30 -6.16 7.48
N ALA A 386 27.66 -4.98 6.98
CA ALA A 386 29.05 -4.63 6.73
C ALA A 386 29.80 -4.74 8.06
N ASN A 387 30.92 -5.46 8.03
CA ASN A 387 31.81 -5.66 9.17
C ASN A 387 32.02 -4.38 10.01
N PRO A 388 32.13 -4.49 11.34
CA PRO A 388 32.36 -3.35 12.22
C PRO A 388 33.74 -2.76 11.93
N ARG A 389 33.75 -1.56 11.35
CA ARG A 389 34.95 -0.74 11.19
C ARG A 389 35.41 -0.31 12.59
N ARG A 390 36.55 -0.84 12.99
CA ARG A 390 37.28 -0.48 14.22
C ARG A 390 37.36 1.03 14.39
N VAL A 391 36.97 1.47 15.58
CA VAL A 391 37.23 2.79 16.15
C VAL A 391 38.73 3.09 16.08
N PRO A 392 39.17 4.24 15.55
CA PRO A 392 40.54 4.70 15.74
C PRO A 392 40.70 5.21 17.19
N PRO A 393 41.71 4.77 17.95
CA PRO A 393 42.00 5.35 19.25
C PRO A 393 42.50 6.79 19.10
N GLN A 394 42.01 7.65 19.99
CA GLN A 394 42.52 9.00 20.22
C GLN A 394 44.03 8.96 20.52
N VAL A 395 44.81 9.71 19.73
CA VAL A 395 46.21 9.99 20.04
C VAL A 395 46.28 11.19 20.97
N PRO A 396 46.93 11.09 22.14
CA PRO A 396 47.28 12.24 22.99
C PRO A 396 48.40 13.06 22.33
N GLN A 397 48.30 14.39 22.40
CA GLN A 397 49.39 15.31 22.06
C GLN A 397 50.64 15.05 22.91
N PRO A 398 51.84 15.06 22.31
CA PRO A 398 53.06 15.37 23.03
C PRO A 398 53.79 16.61 22.48
N THR A 399 54.32 17.39 23.41
CA THR A 399 55.25 18.52 23.25
C THR A 399 56.58 18.10 22.59
N PRO A 400 57.34 19.03 21.98
CA PRO A 400 58.54 18.69 21.22
C PRO A 400 59.81 18.79 22.10
N ALA A 401 60.69 17.78 22.03
CA ALA A 401 62.15 17.97 22.17
C ALA A 401 62.97 16.70 21.85
N SER A 402 63.85 16.85 20.86
CA SER A 402 65.25 16.35 20.81
C SER A 402 65.61 14.85 20.64
N ARG A 403 66.43 14.66 19.60
CA ARG A 403 67.60 13.74 19.44
C ARG A 403 67.41 12.35 18.83
N SER A 404 67.78 12.30 17.54
CA SER A 404 68.75 11.40 16.88
C SER A 404 68.46 9.90 16.71
N PRO A 405 68.97 9.28 15.61
CA PRO A 405 68.33 8.13 14.96
C PRO A 405 68.98 6.80 15.37
N THR A 406 68.20 5.71 15.30
CA THR A 406 68.75 4.35 15.24
C THR A 406 67.93 3.52 14.26
N ASN A 407 68.66 2.80 13.42
CA ASN A 407 68.23 2.04 12.24
C ASN A 407 67.23 0.92 12.62
N PRO A 408 66.09 0.75 11.93
CA PRO A 408 65.20 -0.38 12.19
C PRO A 408 65.64 -1.65 11.45
N GLU A 409 65.65 -2.73 12.21
CA GLU A 409 65.79 -4.14 11.82
C GLU A 409 64.67 -4.58 10.85
N PRO A 410 64.91 -5.47 9.88
CA PRO A 410 63.89 -5.86 8.91
C PRO A 410 62.76 -6.68 9.56
N PRO A 411 61.49 -6.49 9.13
CA PRO A 411 60.34 -7.16 9.74
C PRO A 411 60.37 -8.67 9.49
N GLN A 412 60.30 -9.43 10.58
CA GLN A 412 60.06 -10.88 10.56
C GLN A 412 58.73 -11.19 9.87
N GLN A 413 58.77 -12.13 8.93
CA GLN A 413 57.60 -12.63 8.22
C GLN A 413 56.71 -13.42 9.21
N PRO A 414 55.39 -13.16 9.25
CA PRO A 414 54.51 -13.79 10.22
C PRO A 414 54.33 -15.30 9.95
N ASP A 415 54.26 -16.09 11.02
CA ASP A 415 54.32 -17.56 11.02
C ASP A 415 53.32 -18.29 10.09
N TRP A 416 52.25 -17.62 9.64
CA TRP A 416 51.26 -18.20 8.73
C TRP A 416 51.71 -18.27 7.26
N MET A 417 52.85 -17.66 6.90
CA MET A 417 53.42 -17.77 5.54
C MET A 417 54.36 -18.98 5.36
N LYS A 418 54.61 -19.79 6.39
CA LYS A 418 55.51 -20.96 6.30
C LYS A 418 54.90 -22.18 5.60
N ASP A 419 53.59 -22.19 5.36
CA ASP A 419 52.90 -23.33 4.74
C ASP A 419 52.81 -23.25 3.20
N PHE A 420 53.45 -22.24 2.58
CA PHE A 420 53.39 -22.00 1.13
C PHE A 420 54.77 -21.99 0.44
N GLU A 421 55.83 -22.46 1.10
CA GLU A 421 57.17 -22.67 0.50
C GLU A 421 57.49 -24.14 0.20
#